data_AF-A0A6J6K4V0-F1
#
_entry.id   AF-A0A6J6K4V0-F1
#
_cell.length_a   1.000
_cell.length_b   1.000
_cell.length_c   1.000
_cell.angle_alpha   90.00
_cell.angle_beta   90.00
_cell.angle_gamma   90.00
#
_symmetry.space_group_name_H-M   'P 1'
#
loop_
_entity.id
_entity.type
_entity.pdbx_description
1 polymer ?
#
loop_
_entity_poly.entity_id
_entity_poly.type
_entity_poly.pdbx_seq_one_letter_code
_entity_poly.pdbx_strand_id
1 'polypeptide(L)'
;MVAPRDVLASLLPNPAELGHLMHGKTCAGTWVRGTFDGQQREVYLYHVADNETTMRDWGSQAVLWQTAICPVVAIELLASGGWVGTGVRGAEAFDAARYLNLLGEYGSHHGILEMGPGLWPSPKATGQPGWDRPVKRAIKP
;
A
#
# COMPACT_ATOMS: atom_id res chain seq x y z
N MET A 1 29.89 14.62 -22.52
CA MET A 1 29.71 15.25 -21.20
C MET A 1 28.83 14.32 -20.38
N VAL A 2 29.23 13.94 -19.17
CA VAL A 2 28.44 13.01 -18.32
C VAL A 2 27.59 13.84 -17.35
N ALA A 3 26.31 13.50 -17.19
CA ALA A 3 25.45 14.18 -16.23
C ALA A 3 25.80 13.77 -14.79
N PRO A 4 25.85 14.69 -13.81
CA PRO A 4 26.17 14.36 -12.43
C PRO A 4 25.32 13.24 -11.80
N ARG A 5 24.03 13.15 -12.18
CA ARG A 5 23.14 12.08 -11.72
C ARG A 5 23.62 10.68 -12.14
N ASP A 6 24.17 10.55 -13.35
CA ASP A 6 24.54 9.26 -13.93
C ASP A 6 25.85 8.77 -13.29
N VAL A 7 26.74 9.69 -12.92
CA VAL A 7 27.91 9.39 -12.08
C VAL A 7 27.45 8.82 -10.74
N LEU A 8 26.52 9.48 -10.05
CA LEU A 8 26.02 8.99 -8.76
C LEU A 8 25.31 7.63 -8.90
N ALA A 9 24.45 7.47 -9.90
CA ALA A 9 23.77 6.21 -10.16
C ALA A 9 24.74 5.05 -10.44
N SER A 10 25.90 5.33 -11.07
CA SER A 10 26.93 4.31 -11.32
C SER A 10 27.73 3.92 -10.07
N LEU A 11 27.78 4.78 -9.05
CA LEU A 11 28.56 4.56 -7.82
C LEU A 11 27.73 3.96 -6.68
N LEU A 12 26.42 4.19 -6.68
CA LEU A 12 25.52 3.68 -5.65
C LEU A 12 25.14 2.22 -5.92
N PRO A 13 24.95 1.40 -4.86
CA PRO A 13 24.46 0.05 -5.01
C PRO A 13 23.05 0.04 -5.58
N ASN A 14 22.74 -1.00 -6.36
CA ASN A 14 21.43 -1.18 -6.95
C ASN A 14 20.35 -1.34 -5.86
N PRO A 15 19.36 -0.43 -5.77
CA PRO A 15 18.32 -0.49 -4.72
C PRO A 15 17.53 -1.80 -4.72
N ALA A 16 17.38 -2.46 -5.86
CA ALA A 16 16.67 -3.73 -5.97
C ALA A 16 17.39 -4.88 -5.25
N GLU A 17 18.71 -4.79 -5.07
CA GLU A 17 19.55 -5.83 -4.47
C GLU A 17 19.74 -5.62 -2.95
N LEU A 18 19.34 -4.45 -2.43
CA LEU A 18 19.53 -4.07 -1.02
C LEU A 18 18.46 -4.63 -0.08
N GLY A 19 17.47 -5.36 -0.59
CA GLY A 19 16.33 -5.83 0.19
C GLY A 19 16.71 -6.60 1.46
N HIS A 20 17.80 -7.37 1.41
CA HIS A 20 18.31 -8.15 2.54
C HIS A 20 18.96 -7.31 3.65
N LEU A 21 19.32 -6.06 3.36
CA LEU A 21 19.86 -5.10 4.34
C LEU A 21 18.77 -4.18 4.90
N MET A 22 17.57 -4.20 4.32
CA MET A 22 16.47 -3.34 4.72
C MET A 22 15.69 -3.96 5.87
N HIS A 23 15.40 -3.15 6.89
CA HIS A 23 14.53 -3.52 8.00
C HIS A 23 13.40 -2.51 8.17
N GLY A 24 12.27 -3.00 8.67
CA GLY A 24 11.10 -2.17 8.94
C GLY A 24 9.98 -2.34 7.90
N LYS A 25 9.04 -1.40 7.95
CA LYS A 25 7.79 -1.45 7.21
C LYS A 25 7.64 -0.23 6.33
N THR A 26 7.04 -0.43 5.18
CA THR A 26 6.55 0.63 4.29
C THR A 26 5.10 0.91 4.61
N CYS A 27 4.67 2.16 4.46
CA CYS A 27 3.28 2.56 4.60
C CYS A 27 2.94 3.53 3.49
N ALA A 28 2.00 3.16 2.63
CA ALA A 28 1.44 4.04 1.60
C ALA A 28 -0.03 4.24 1.88
N GLY A 29 -0.52 5.46 1.73
CA GLY A 29 -1.92 5.74 2.03
C GLY A 29 -2.35 7.13 1.60
N THR A 30 -3.65 7.38 1.74
CA THR A 30 -4.31 8.63 1.39
C THR A 30 -5.13 9.11 2.58
N TRP A 31 -4.87 10.34 3.00
CA TRP A 31 -5.70 11.04 3.97
C TRP A 31 -6.78 11.83 3.23
N VAL A 32 -8.02 11.40 3.40
CA VAL A 32 -9.20 11.96 2.76
C VAL A 32 -9.96 12.80 3.78
N ARG A 33 -10.35 14.00 3.39
CA ARG A 33 -11.20 14.90 4.18
C ARG A 33 -12.38 15.34 3.35
N GLY A 34 -13.57 15.33 3.93
CA GLY A 34 -14.77 15.78 3.24
C GLY A 34 -16.02 15.62 4.10
N THR A 35 -17.16 15.56 3.44
CA THR A 35 -18.46 15.36 4.09
C THR A 35 -18.98 13.96 3.78
N PHE A 36 -19.42 13.24 4.80
CA PHE A 36 -20.07 11.94 4.69
C PHE A 36 -21.31 11.95 5.59
N ASP A 37 -22.46 11.53 5.06
CA ASP A 37 -23.75 11.58 5.76
C ASP A 37 -24.06 12.93 6.44
N GLY A 38 -23.74 14.03 5.75
CA GLY A 38 -24.00 15.39 6.22
C GLY A 38 -23.05 15.90 7.30
N GLN A 39 -22.03 15.13 7.71
CA GLN A 39 -21.04 15.53 8.71
C GLN A 39 -19.62 15.58 8.13
N GLN A 40 -18.77 16.46 8.69
CA GLN A 40 -17.35 16.46 8.36
C GLN A 40 -16.71 15.16 8.83
N ARG A 41 -15.93 14.52 7.97
CA ARG A 41 -15.23 13.27 8.25
C ARG A 41 -13.83 13.31 7.64
N GLU A 42 -12.88 12.77 8.39
CA GLU A 42 -11.51 12.60 7.94
C GLU A 42 -11.10 11.15 8.12
N VAL A 43 -10.51 10.54 7.09
CA VAL A 43 -10.15 9.13 7.10
C VAL A 43 -8.77 8.97 6.47
N TYR A 44 -7.91 8.16 7.10
CA TYR A 44 -6.66 7.71 6.51
C TYR A 44 -6.83 6.26 6.04
N LEU A 45 -6.77 6.07 4.71
CA LEU A 45 -6.75 4.77 4.05
C LEU A 45 -5.28 4.41 3.80
N TYR A 46 -4.84 3.23 4.23
CA TYR A 46 -3.42 2.91 4.18
C TYR A 46 -3.15 1.43 3.93
N HIS A 47 -1.94 1.13 3.48
CA HIS A 47 -1.46 -0.21 3.23
C HIS A 47 -0.02 -0.31 3.75
N VAL A 48 0.24 -1.36 4.54
CA VAL A 48 1.54 -1.61 5.18
C VAL A 48 2.14 -2.87 4.59
N ALA A 49 3.41 -2.80 4.18
CA ALA A 49 4.18 -3.99 3.79
C ALA A 49 5.46 -4.07 4.62
N ASP A 50 5.71 -5.25 5.20
CA ASP A 50 6.86 -5.54 6.04
C ASP A 50 8.00 -6.15 5.22
N ASN A 51 9.21 -5.57 5.31
CA ASN A 51 10.31 -6.00 4.47
C ASN A 51 10.78 -7.42 4.79
N GLU A 52 10.81 -7.81 6.07
CA GLU A 52 11.23 -9.15 6.46
C GLU A 52 10.24 -10.21 5.96
N THR A 53 8.95 -9.90 6.00
CA THR A 53 7.89 -10.74 5.45
C THR A 53 7.99 -10.88 3.94
N THR A 54 8.08 -9.76 3.22
CA THR A 54 8.15 -9.76 1.75
C THR A 54 9.45 -10.37 1.22
N MET A 55 10.58 -10.15 1.89
CA MET A 55 11.85 -10.83 1.56
C MET A 55 11.79 -12.33 1.83
N ARG A 56 11.20 -12.77 2.95
CA ARG A 56 11.09 -14.20 3.27
C ARG A 56 10.16 -14.94 2.31
N ASP A 57 9.00 -14.38 2.02
CA ASP A 57 7.94 -15.09 1.30
C ASP A 57 8.08 -14.93 -0.23
N TRP A 58 8.68 -13.83 -0.69
CA TRP A 58 8.75 -13.48 -2.12
C TRP A 58 10.16 -13.13 -2.62
N GLY A 59 11.16 -13.05 -1.75
CA GLY A 59 12.52 -12.63 -2.14
C GLY A 59 12.59 -11.19 -2.66
N SER A 60 11.60 -10.35 -2.33
CA SER A 60 11.47 -8.99 -2.84
C SER A 60 11.30 -8.00 -1.72
N GLN A 61 12.00 -6.87 -1.80
CA GLN A 61 11.88 -5.78 -0.83
C GLN A 61 10.48 -5.15 -0.84
N ALA A 62 10.07 -4.62 0.32
CA ALA A 62 8.68 -4.21 0.57
C ALA A 62 8.14 -3.18 -0.44
N VAL A 63 8.95 -2.21 -0.89
CA VAL A 63 8.49 -1.19 -1.87
C VAL A 63 8.22 -1.82 -3.23
N LEU A 64 9.09 -2.72 -3.69
CA LEU A 64 8.92 -3.40 -4.97
C LEU A 64 7.71 -4.33 -4.92
N TRP A 65 7.59 -5.10 -3.84
CA TRP A 65 6.47 -6.01 -3.65
C TRP A 65 5.13 -5.26 -3.59
N GLN A 66 5.05 -4.18 -2.80
CA GLN A 66 3.85 -3.35 -2.69
C GLN A 66 3.47 -2.67 -4.02
N THR A 67 4.45 -2.37 -4.87
CA THR A 67 4.20 -1.84 -6.22
C THR A 67 3.69 -2.94 -7.16
N ALA A 68 4.22 -4.16 -7.04
CA ALA A 68 3.92 -5.27 -7.93
C ALA A 68 2.57 -5.94 -7.64
N ILE A 69 2.15 -6.01 -6.37
CA ILE A 69 0.88 -6.67 -6.01
C ILE A 69 -0.34 -5.93 -6.58
N CYS A 70 -0.26 -4.60 -6.69
CA CYS A 70 -1.36 -3.79 -7.20
C CYS A 70 -1.79 -4.13 -8.65
N PRO A 71 -0.89 -4.14 -9.65
CA PRO A 71 -1.23 -4.55 -11.00
C PRO A 71 -1.59 -6.04 -11.09
N VAL A 72 -1.03 -6.93 -10.26
CA VAL A 72 -1.44 -8.34 -10.22
C VAL A 72 -2.92 -8.48 -9.88
N VAL A 73 -3.36 -7.83 -8.79
CA VAL A 73 -4.78 -7.83 -8.37
C VAL A 73 -5.67 -7.22 -9.47
N ALA A 74 -5.26 -6.11 -10.08
CA ALA A 74 -6.03 -5.47 -11.14
C ALA A 74 -6.17 -6.37 -12.38
N ILE A 75 -5.08 -7.02 -12.81
CA ILE A 75 -5.08 -7.93 -13.96
C ILE A 75 -5.98 -9.13 -13.70
N GLU A 76 -5.95 -9.71 -12.50
CA GLU A 76 -6.82 -10.82 -12.14
C GLU A 76 -8.29 -10.42 -12.15
N LEU A 77 -8.65 -9.23 -11.67
CA LEU A 77 -10.02 -8.74 -11.75
C LEU A 77 -10.48 -8.51 -13.19
N LEU A 78 -9.60 -8.02 -14.07
CA LEU A 78 -9.91 -7.89 -15.48
C LEU A 78 -10.10 -9.27 -16.15
N ALA A 79 -9.23 -10.23 -15.84
CA ALA A 79 -9.25 -11.58 -16.42
C ALA A 79 -10.46 -12.41 -15.95
N SER A 80 -10.85 -12.28 -14.67
CA SER A 80 -12.00 -12.97 -14.08
C SER A 80 -13.34 -12.32 -14.39
N GLY A 81 -13.34 -11.11 -14.99
CA GLY A 81 -14.56 -10.32 -15.20
C GLY A 81 -15.05 -9.60 -13.93
N GLY A 82 -14.27 -9.61 -12.85
CA GLY A 82 -14.51 -8.80 -11.65
C GLY A 82 -14.45 -7.30 -11.93
N TRP A 83 -13.60 -6.87 -12.87
CA TRP A 83 -13.57 -5.53 -13.44
C TRP A 83 -13.83 -5.63 -14.95
N VAL A 84 -14.75 -4.81 -15.46
CA VAL A 84 -15.12 -4.79 -16.88
C VAL A 84 -15.19 -3.34 -17.34
N GLY A 85 -14.56 -3.04 -18.48
CA GLY A 85 -14.58 -1.71 -19.07
C GLY A 85 -13.90 -1.67 -20.43
N THR A 86 -14.22 -0.65 -21.22
CA THR A 86 -13.62 -0.39 -22.53
C THR A 86 -12.92 0.98 -22.54
N GLY A 87 -11.78 1.06 -23.24
CA GLY A 87 -10.96 2.26 -23.35
C GLY A 87 -9.89 2.37 -22.26
N VAL A 88 -9.33 3.57 -22.10
CA VAL A 88 -8.32 3.87 -21.08
C VAL A 88 -9.00 4.33 -19.80
N ARG A 89 -8.84 3.57 -18.72
CA ARG A 89 -9.46 3.82 -17.42
C ARG A 89 -8.41 3.71 -16.32
N GLY A 90 -8.44 4.62 -15.36
CA GLY A 90 -7.73 4.46 -14.09
C GLY A 90 -8.47 3.47 -13.18
N ALA A 91 -7.80 3.03 -12.11
CA ALA A 91 -8.35 2.07 -11.14
C ALA A 91 -9.61 2.62 -10.44
N GLU A 92 -9.71 3.94 -10.29
CA GLU A 92 -10.84 4.66 -9.70
C GLU A 92 -12.16 4.52 -10.48
N ALA A 93 -12.09 4.05 -11.73
CA ALA A 93 -13.29 3.81 -12.54
C ALA A 93 -13.98 2.48 -12.23
N PHE A 94 -13.39 1.63 -11.39
CA PHE A 94 -13.86 0.29 -11.10
C PHE A 94 -14.28 0.11 -9.64
N ASP A 95 -15.00 -0.98 -9.34
CA ASP A 95 -15.43 -1.31 -7.98
C ASP A 95 -14.22 -1.58 -7.07
N ALA A 96 -13.97 -0.65 -6.15
CA ALA A 96 -12.88 -0.73 -5.19
C ALA A 96 -13.04 -1.90 -4.21
N ALA A 97 -14.26 -2.32 -3.87
CA ALA A 97 -14.47 -3.39 -2.89
C ALA A 97 -13.89 -4.72 -3.41
N ARG A 98 -14.11 -5.04 -4.69
CA ARG A 98 -13.55 -6.25 -5.32
C ARG A 98 -12.03 -6.28 -5.27
N TYR A 99 -11.39 -5.15 -5.56
CA TYR A 99 -9.93 -5.01 -5.50
C TYR A 99 -9.39 -5.17 -4.09
N LEU A 100 -9.98 -4.47 -3.13
CA LEU A 100 -9.50 -4.48 -1.76
C LEU A 100 -9.71 -5.85 -1.08
N ASN A 101 -10.74 -6.58 -1.50
CA ASN A 101 -11.02 -7.93 -1.02
C ASN A 101 -10.03 -8.94 -1.59
N LEU A 102 -9.81 -8.91 -2.90
CA LEU A 102 -8.83 -9.78 -3.55
C LEU A 102 -7.41 -9.50 -3.03
N LEU A 103 -7.04 -8.23 -2.84
CA LEU A 103 -5.78 -7.86 -2.20
C LEU A 103 -5.65 -8.47 -0.78
N GLY A 104 -6.76 -8.54 -0.04
CA GLY A 104 -6.82 -9.25 1.24
C GLY A 104 -6.69 -10.77 1.12
N GLU A 105 -7.20 -11.39 0.07
CA GLU A 105 -7.02 -12.82 -0.23
C GLU A 105 -5.56 -13.17 -0.56
N TYR A 106 -4.82 -12.23 -1.15
CA TYR A 106 -3.35 -12.28 -1.30
C TYR A 106 -2.59 -12.06 0.03
N GLY A 107 -3.29 -11.93 1.16
CA GLY A 107 -2.71 -11.74 2.48
C GLY A 107 -2.32 -10.31 2.82
N SER A 108 -2.74 -9.32 2.00
CA SER A 108 -2.26 -7.94 2.09
C SER A 108 -3.37 -6.93 2.38
N HIS A 109 -3.97 -7.00 3.56
CA HIS A 109 -5.11 -6.14 3.88
C HIS A 109 -4.74 -4.65 3.93
N HIS A 110 -5.67 -3.81 3.46
CA HIS A 110 -5.60 -2.36 3.64
C HIS A 110 -6.30 -1.94 4.94
N GLY A 111 -5.77 -0.91 5.60
CA GLY A 111 -6.30 -0.34 6.82
C GLY A 111 -7.07 0.96 6.60
N ILE A 112 -8.00 1.22 7.51
CA ILE A 112 -8.80 2.44 7.59
C ILE A 112 -8.69 2.98 9.01
N LEU A 113 -8.39 4.27 9.13
CA LEU A 113 -8.29 4.97 10.41
C LEU A 113 -9.13 6.25 10.35
N GLU A 114 -10.04 6.44 11.31
CA GLU A 114 -10.70 7.74 11.52
C GLU A 114 -9.68 8.75 12.03
N MET A 115 -9.70 9.94 11.44
CA MET A 115 -8.78 11.03 11.70
C MET A 115 -9.55 12.29 12.08
N GLY A 116 -8.82 13.37 12.39
CA GLY A 116 -9.38 14.68 12.70
C GLY A 116 -9.11 15.11 14.15
N PRO A 117 -9.63 16.27 14.56
CA PRO A 117 -9.39 16.84 15.88
C PRO A 117 -9.69 15.83 17.00
N GLY A 118 -8.70 15.58 17.86
CA GLY A 118 -8.79 14.61 18.96
C GLY A 118 -8.63 13.13 18.58
N LEU A 119 -8.55 12.80 17.28
CA LEU A 119 -8.36 11.44 16.77
C LEU A 119 -6.96 11.21 16.17
N TRP A 120 -6.15 12.26 16.06
CA TRP A 120 -4.76 12.17 15.61
C TRP A 120 -3.97 11.18 16.46
N PRO A 121 -3.31 10.19 15.84
CA PRO A 121 -2.49 9.27 16.60
C PRO A 121 -1.29 9.98 17.20
N SER A 122 -1.08 9.83 18.50
CA SER A 122 0.15 10.28 19.14
C SER A 122 1.37 9.57 18.53
N PRO A 123 2.51 10.27 18.34
CA PRO A 123 3.76 9.64 17.97
C PRO A 123 4.09 8.50 18.94
N LYS A 124 4.40 7.32 18.40
CA LYS A 124 4.95 6.19 19.17
C LYS A 124 6.40 5.98 18.73
N ALA A 125 7.30 5.70 19.67
CA ALA A 125 8.69 5.41 19.37
C ALA A 125 8.79 4.17 18.45
N THR A 126 9.60 4.26 17.40
CA THR A 126 9.95 3.13 16.53
C THR A 126 10.74 2.11 17.34
N GLY A 127 10.23 0.87 17.47
CA GLY A 127 10.88 -0.20 18.23
C GLY A 127 10.03 -0.84 19.34
N GLN A 128 8.83 -0.31 19.62
CA GLN A 128 7.87 -1.03 20.45
C GLN A 128 7.06 -2.05 19.62
N PRO A 129 6.89 -3.29 20.09
CA PRO A 129 5.94 -4.25 19.51
C PRO A 129 4.54 -3.62 19.40
N GLY A 130 3.84 -3.83 18.27
CA GLY A 130 2.49 -3.27 18.06
C GLY A 130 2.42 -2.04 17.15
N TRP A 131 3.41 -1.82 16.26
CA TRP A 131 3.20 -1.00 15.04
C TRP A 131 2.18 -1.63 14.10
N ASP A 132 1.87 -2.91 14.31
CA ASP A 132 0.73 -3.62 13.74
C ASP A 132 -0.55 -3.02 14.32
N ARG A 133 -0.90 -1.82 13.84
CA ARG A 133 -2.27 -1.36 13.97
C ARG A 133 -3.11 -2.40 13.27
N PRO A 134 -4.06 -3.04 13.98
CA PRO A 134 -4.89 -4.05 13.37
C PRO A 134 -5.51 -3.41 12.14
N VAL A 135 -5.15 -3.96 10.99
CA VAL A 135 -5.78 -3.61 9.73
C VAL A 135 -7.24 -3.97 9.92
N LYS A 136 -8.10 -2.98 10.18
CA LYS A 136 -9.53 -3.20 10.22
C LYS A 136 -9.89 -3.73 8.85
N ARG A 137 -10.30 -5.01 8.80
CA ARG A 137 -10.75 -5.66 7.58
C ARG A 137 -11.80 -4.78 6.92
N ALA A 138 -11.44 -4.23 5.79
CA ALA A 138 -12.36 -3.64 4.84
C ALA A 138 -12.18 -4.53 3.59
N ILE A 139 -13.21 -5.13 2.98
CA ILE A 139 -14.65 -5.02 3.19
C ILE A 139 -15.28 -6.42 3.00
N LYS A 140 -16.18 -6.87 3.87
CA LYS A 140 -17.23 -7.85 3.47
C LYS A 140 -18.56 -7.33 4.03
N PRO A 141 -19.69 -7.53 3.33
CA PRO A 141 -20.04 -8.73 2.55
C PRO A 141 -19.57 -8.72 1.10
#